data_AF-A0A7C8CZV0-F1
#
_entry.id   AF-A0A7C8CZV0-F1
#
_cell.length_a   1.000
_cell.length_b   1.000
_cell.length_c   1.000
_cell.angle_alpha   90.00
_cell.angle_beta   90.00
_cell.angle_gamma   90.00
#
_symmetry.space_group_name_H-M   'P 1'
#
loop_
_entity.id
_entity.type
_entity.pdbx_description
1 polymer ?
#
loop_
_entity_poly.entity_id
_entity_poly.type
_entity_poly.pdbx_seq_one_letter_code
_entity_poly.pdbx_strand_id
1 'polypeptide(L)'
;MTQTDPAEIHIDMTMREILEIIPSAQRALFQRYHVGGCSSCGFQSEDSLRKVCRDRNLLDPAEVLDTLKRAHEVDQKMQVQAAEVQGWLDTGEDFSFIDVRPPNEIALASITATEALDFANQERYMALPKDRRFVFVCRDGARSLDVASYFIGHGFTRVSSLRDGLNGWRAEVDASLPNYTLADDELSS
;
A
#
# COMPACT_ATOMS: atom_id res chain seq x y z
N MET A 1 -7.14 -17.91 -1.38
CA MET A 1 -7.40 -16.80 -2.31
C MET A 1 -6.35 -16.91 -3.39
N THR A 2 -6.76 -17.17 -4.62
CA THR A 2 -5.85 -17.31 -5.77
C THR A 2 -5.20 -15.96 -5.99
N GLN A 3 -3.90 -15.84 -5.74
CA GLN A 3 -3.14 -14.65 -6.09
C GLN A 3 -3.02 -14.68 -7.61
N THR A 4 -3.95 -14.01 -8.29
CA THR A 4 -4.01 -13.95 -9.75
C THR A 4 -2.72 -13.31 -10.26
N ASP A 5 -2.13 -13.91 -11.30
CA ASP A 5 -0.83 -13.50 -11.83
C ASP A 5 -0.97 -12.10 -12.50
N PRO A 6 -0.12 -11.11 -12.18
CA PRO A 6 -0.08 -9.83 -12.87
C PRO A 6 0.09 -9.95 -14.39
N ALA A 7 0.60 -11.07 -14.90
CA ALA A 7 0.66 -11.36 -16.33
C ALA A 7 -0.72 -11.42 -16.99
N GLU A 8 -1.77 -11.77 -16.24
CA GLU A 8 -3.14 -11.99 -16.74
C GLU A 8 -3.94 -10.70 -16.96
N ILE A 9 -3.46 -9.53 -16.49
CA ILE A 9 -4.19 -8.28 -16.71
C ILE A 9 -4.28 -7.92 -18.20
N HIS A 10 -5.47 -7.51 -18.65
CA HIS A 10 -5.70 -7.03 -20.02
C HIS A 10 -6.70 -5.86 -20.04
N ILE A 11 -6.71 -5.11 -21.14
CA ILE A 11 -7.44 -3.83 -21.25
C ILE A 11 -8.97 -3.96 -21.18
N ASP A 12 -9.52 -5.16 -21.32
CA ASP A 12 -10.97 -5.38 -21.25
C ASP A 12 -11.45 -5.74 -19.84
N MET A 13 -10.53 -5.98 -18.90
CA MET A 13 -10.86 -6.15 -17.48
C MET A 13 -11.36 -4.85 -16.88
N THR A 14 -12.25 -4.99 -15.91
CA THR A 14 -12.75 -3.90 -15.09
C THR A 14 -11.68 -3.36 -14.15
N MET A 15 -11.81 -2.09 -13.76
CA MET A 15 -10.92 -1.49 -12.77
C MET A 15 -10.99 -2.22 -11.43
N ARG A 16 -12.14 -2.80 -11.05
CA ARG A 16 -12.26 -3.66 -9.86
C ARG A 16 -11.33 -4.87 -9.94
N GLU A 17 -11.44 -5.65 -11.00
CA GLU A 17 -10.61 -6.85 -11.18
C GLU A 17 -9.12 -6.48 -11.22
N ILE A 18 -8.77 -5.40 -11.91
CA ILE A 18 -7.38 -4.93 -11.96
C ILE A 18 -6.88 -4.51 -10.57
N LEU A 19 -7.69 -3.83 -9.77
CA LEU A 19 -7.29 -3.40 -8.41
C LEU A 19 -7.20 -4.57 -7.43
N GLU A 20 -7.97 -5.64 -7.62
CA GLU A 20 -7.82 -6.87 -6.84
C GLU A 20 -6.48 -7.57 -7.10
N ILE A 21 -6.00 -7.53 -8.35
CA ILE A 21 -4.72 -8.14 -8.75
C ILE A 21 -3.55 -7.21 -8.45
N ILE A 22 -3.72 -5.92 -8.74
CA ILE A 22 -2.73 -4.86 -8.62
C ILE A 22 -3.34 -3.73 -7.78
N PRO A 23 -3.31 -3.83 -6.44
CA PRO A 23 -3.80 -2.77 -5.56
C PRO A 23 -3.14 -1.40 -5.82
N SER A 24 -1.90 -1.41 -6.32
CA SER A 24 -1.15 -0.21 -6.68
C SER A 24 -1.63 0.49 -7.97
N ALA A 25 -2.55 -0.12 -8.73
CA ALA A 25 -2.93 0.37 -10.05
C ALA A 25 -3.54 1.78 -9.98
N GLN A 26 -4.37 2.08 -8.97
CA GLN A 26 -4.93 3.42 -8.80
C GLN A 26 -3.83 4.46 -8.55
N ARG A 27 -2.89 4.16 -7.65
CA ARG A 27 -1.74 5.05 -7.37
C ARG A 27 -0.88 5.25 -8.62
N ALA A 28 -0.62 4.18 -9.38
CA ALA A 28 0.17 4.25 -10.61
C ALA A 28 -0.51 5.12 -11.69
N LEU A 29 -1.82 4.93 -11.89
CA LEU A 29 -2.63 5.72 -12.82
C LEU A 29 -2.65 7.20 -12.43
N PHE A 30 -2.76 7.49 -11.13
CA PHE A 30 -2.74 8.85 -10.64
C PHE A 30 -1.37 9.51 -10.84
N GLN A 31 -0.30 8.83 -10.43
CA GLN A 31 1.06 9.38 -10.51
C GLN A 31 1.51 9.65 -11.96
N ARG A 32 1.16 8.77 -12.91
CA ARG A 32 1.62 8.90 -14.31
C ARG A 32 0.65 9.68 -15.19
N TYR A 33 -0.66 9.49 -14.99
CA TYR A 33 -1.69 9.98 -15.91
C TYR A 33 -2.70 10.92 -15.24
N HIS A 34 -2.59 11.17 -13.92
CA HIS A 34 -3.55 11.97 -13.14
C HIS A 34 -4.98 11.41 -13.19
N VAL A 35 -5.11 10.09 -13.35
CA VAL A 35 -6.39 9.38 -13.41
C VAL A 35 -6.67 8.71 -12.06
N GLY A 36 -7.90 8.81 -11.55
CA GLY A 36 -8.32 8.13 -10.32
C GLY A 36 -8.07 8.91 -9.01
N GLY A 37 -7.61 10.16 -9.07
CA GLY A 37 -7.31 10.98 -7.88
C GLY A 37 -8.38 11.99 -7.46
N CYS A 38 -9.43 12.21 -8.26
CA CYS A 38 -10.56 13.08 -7.91
C CYS A 38 -11.84 12.62 -8.62
N SER A 39 -13.00 13.13 -8.21
CA SER A 39 -14.30 12.81 -8.82
C SER A 39 -14.38 13.12 -10.31
N SER A 40 -13.74 14.20 -10.76
CA SER A 40 -13.70 14.60 -12.18
C SER A 40 -12.73 13.76 -13.03
N CYS A 41 -11.67 13.21 -12.41
CA CYS A 41 -10.64 12.40 -13.05
C CYS A 41 -10.76 10.89 -12.74
N GLY A 42 -11.84 10.50 -12.05
CA GLY A 42 -12.09 9.14 -11.59
C GLY A 42 -12.51 8.16 -12.68
N PHE A 43 -12.50 6.88 -12.33
CA PHE A 43 -13.12 5.77 -13.05
C PHE A 43 -14.11 5.09 -12.10
N GLN A 44 -15.14 4.45 -12.65
CA GLN A 44 -16.01 3.57 -11.87
C GLN A 44 -15.38 2.18 -11.74
N SER A 45 -15.76 1.41 -10.73
CA SER A 45 -15.18 0.08 -10.50
C SER A 45 -15.48 -0.89 -11.65
N GLU A 46 -16.59 -0.68 -12.34
CA GLU A 46 -17.09 -1.44 -13.49
C GLU A 46 -16.54 -0.93 -14.83
N ASP A 47 -15.84 0.21 -14.86
CA ASP A 47 -15.21 0.69 -16.09
C ASP A 47 -14.09 -0.28 -16.49
N SER A 48 -14.03 -0.66 -17.78
CA SER A 48 -12.86 -1.38 -18.28
C SER A 48 -11.66 -0.46 -18.43
N LEU A 49 -10.44 -0.99 -18.33
CA LEU A 49 -9.23 -0.18 -18.54
C LEU A 49 -9.23 0.47 -19.93
N ARG A 50 -9.75 -0.19 -20.96
CA ARG A 50 -9.94 0.36 -22.31
C ARG A 50 -10.85 1.58 -22.29
N LYS A 51 -11.97 1.51 -21.55
CA LYS A 51 -12.87 2.64 -21.37
C LYS A 51 -12.16 3.79 -20.66
N VAL A 52 -11.42 3.50 -19.58
CA VAL A 52 -10.63 4.52 -18.87
C VAL A 52 -9.62 5.19 -19.80
N CYS A 53 -8.88 4.41 -20.59
CA CYS A 53 -7.91 4.94 -21.56
C CYS A 53 -8.58 5.86 -22.58
N ARG A 54 -9.71 5.44 -23.16
CA ARG A 54 -10.46 6.24 -24.13
C ARG A 54 -10.98 7.53 -23.51
N ASP A 55 -11.65 7.44 -22.36
CA ASP A 55 -12.30 8.58 -21.70
C ASP A 55 -11.26 9.61 -21.20
N ARG A 56 -10.01 9.19 -21.00
CA ARG A 56 -8.89 10.03 -20.56
C ARG A 56 -7.87 10.33 -21.67
N ASN A 57 -8.19 9.99 -22.91
CA ASN A 57 -7.35 10.20 -24.08
C ASN A 57 -5.92 9.62 -23.93
N LEU A 58 -5.80 8.45 -23.29
CA LEU A 58 -4.57 7.68 -23.20
C LEU A 58 -4.44 6.85 -24.48
N LEU A 59 -3.55 7.29 -25.37
CA LEU A 59 -3.46 6.78 -26.75
C LEU A 59 -2.81 5.39 -26.85
N ASP A 60 -2.07 4.96 -25.83
CA ASP A 60 -1.41 3.65 -25.78
C ASP A 60 -1.88 2.82 -24.56
N PRO A 61 -2.95 2.03 -24.69
CA PRO A 61 -3.40 1.14 -23.62
C PRO A 61 -2.38 0.07 -23.22
N ALA A 62 -1.45 -0.30 -24.10
CA ALA A 62 -0.41 -1.28 -23.77
C ALA A 62 0.65 -0.66 -22.85
N GLU A 63 1.02 0.61 -23.07
CA GLU A 63 1.88 1.36 -22.14
C GLU A 63 1.23 1.52 -20.76
N VAL A 64 -0.09 1.74 -20.72
CA VAL A 64 -0.82 1.81 -19.45
C VAL A 64 -0.74 0.47 -18.71
N LEU A 65 -1.00 -0.66 -19.38
CA LEU A 65 -0.86 -1.99 -18.78
C LEU A 65 0.56 -2.23 -18.23
N ASP A 66 1.59 -1.89 -19.01
CA ASP A 66 2.98 -2.02 -18.60
C ASP A 66 3.30 -1.14 -17.38
N THR A 67 2.73 0.06 -17.29
CA THR A 67 2.83 0.92 -16.10
C THR A 67 2.24 0.23 -14.87
N LEU A 68 1.06 -0.41 -15.00
CA LEU A 68 0.43 -1.11 -13.86
C LEU A 68 1.28 -2.32 -13.42
N LYS A 69 1.78 -3.10 -14.37
CA LYS A 69 2.66 -4.25 -14.09
C LYS A 69 3.94 -3.81 -13.38
N ARG A 70 4.60 -2.77 -13.87
CA ARG A 70 5.78 -2.19 -13.22
C ARG A 70 5.49 -1.67 -11.81
N ALA A 71 4.35 -1.02 -11.61
CA ALA A 71 3.95 -0.57 -10.27
C ALA A 71 3.73 -1.76 -9.32
N HIS A 72 3.17 -2.86 -9.79
CA HIS A 72 3.05 -4.09 -9.00
C HIS A 72 4.42 -4.65 -8.60
N GLU A 73 5.37 -4.75 -9.55
CA GLU A 73 6.73 -5.23 -9.27
C GLU A 73 7.47 -4.37 -8.25
N VAL A 74 7.31 -3.04 -8.35
CA VAL A 74 7.90 -2.10 -7.40
C VAL A 74 7.31 -2.34 -6.00
N ASP A 75 5.99 -2.48 -5.88
CA ASP A 75 5.33 -2.78 -4.61
C ASP A 75 5.77 -4.10 -4.01
N GLN A 76 5.85 -5.17 -4.80
CA GLN A 76 6.34 -6.47 -4.34
C GLN A 76 7.76 -6.39 -3.77
N LYS A 77 8.65 -5.62 -4.40
CA LYS A 77 10.03 -5.41 -3.93
C LYS A 77 10.11 -4.57 -2.67
N MET A 78 9.10 -3.75 -2.39
CA MET A 78 9.01 -2.95 -1.17
C MET A 78 8.42 -3.72 0.01
N GLN A 79 7.92 -4.94 -0.18
CA GLN A 79 7.34 -5.73 0.89
C GLN A 79 8.39 -6.53 1.67
N VAL A 80 8.26 -6.52 3.00
CA VAL A 80 9.05 -7.36 3.92
C VAL A 80 8.13 -8.32 4.68
N GLN A 81 8.56 -9.57 4.89
CA GLN A 81 7.79 -10.57 5.64
C GLN A 81 7.79 -10.27 7.14
N ALA A 82 6.74 -10.69 7.85
CA ALA A 82 6.63 -10.44 9.28
C ALA A 82 7.69 -11.20 10.08
N ALA A 83 8.00 -12.44 9.71
CA ALA A 83 9.09 -13.21 10.32
C ALA A 83 10.47 -12.52 10.20
N GLU A 84 10.74 -11.83 9.09
CA GLU A 84 11.99 -11.10 8.89
C GLU A 84 12.06 -9.86 9.79
N VAL A 85 10.96 -9.09 9.89
CA VAL A 85 10.87 -7.95 10.81
C VAL A 85 10.98 -8.39 12.26
N GLN A 86 10.38 -9.53 12.63
CA GLN A 86 10.56 -10.12 13.97
C GLN A 86 12.03 -10.46 14.23
N GLY A 87 12.74 -11.03 13.25
CA GLY A 87 14.17 -11.28 13.38
C GLY A 87 15.00 -10.01 13.61
N TRP A 88 14.63 -8.89 12.98
CA TRP A 88 15.27 -7.59 13.23
C TRP A 88 14.98 -7.07 14.65
N LEU A 89 13.76 -7.26 15.16
CA LEU A 89 13.41 -6.92 16.55
C LEU A 89 14.20 -7.78 17.55
N ASP A 90 14.29 -9.09 17.33
CA ASP A 90 14.98 -10.05 18.20
C ASP A 90 16.49 -9.76 18.30
N THR A 91 17.07 -9.27 17.20
CA THR A 91 18.50 -8.89 17.13
C THR A 91 18.77 -7.46 17.58
N GLY A 92 17.72 -6.68 17.86
CA GLY A 92 17.85 -5.28 18.25
C GLY A 92 18.37 -4.38 17.12
N GLU A 93 18.08 -4.71 15.85
CA GLU A 93 18.38 -3.81 14.74
C GLU A 93 17.68 -2.46 14.92
N ASP A 94 18.37 -1.38 14.60
CA ASP A 94 17.81 -0.04 14.68
C ASP A 94 17.03 0.30 13.40
N PHE A 95 15.70 0.32 13.51
CA PHE A 95 14.79 0.74 12.46
C PHE A 95 13.51 1.36 13.03
N SER A 96 12.80 2.13 12.20
CA SER A 96 11.53 2.74 12.56
C SER A 96 10.39 1.83 12.13
N PHE A 97 9.67 1.23 13.08
CA PHE A 97 8.49 0.42 12.82
C PHE A 97 7.23 1.26 13.08
N ILE A 98 6.53 1.64 12.03
CA ILE A 98 5.49 2.67 12.08
C ILE A 98 4.13 2.09 11.71
N ASP A 99 3.15 2.22 12.60
CA ASP A 99 1.76 1.89 12.33
C ASP A 99 1.05 3.09 11.71
N VAL A 100 0.60 2.93 10.47
CA VAL A 100 -0.05 4.00 9.70
C VAL A 100 -1.58 3.95 9.82
N ARG A 101 -2.12 3.08 10.67
CA ARG A 101 -3.56 3.00 10.90
C ARG A 101 -4.05 4.19 11.74
N PRO A 102 -5.31 4.59 11.56
CA PRO A 102 -5.99 5.52 12.45
C PRO A 102 -5.95 5.08 13.93
N PRO A 103 -5.97 6.03 14.89
CA PRO A 103 -5.90 5.71 16.32
C PRO A 103 -6.99 4.74 16.81
N ASN A 104 -8.20 4.82 16.26
CA ASN A 104 -9.29 3.91 16.59
C ASN A 104 -9.00 2.47 16.15
N GLU A 105 -8.28 2.25 15.06
CA GLU A 105 -7.84 0.91 14.65
C GLU A 105 -6.68 0.40 15.52
N ILE A 106 -5.71 1.27 15.86
CA ILE A 106 -4.56 0.92 16.71
C ILE A 106 -5.04 0.50 18.11
N ALA A 107 -6.08 1.17 18.63
CA ALA A 107 -6.65 0.85 19.94
C ALA A 107 -7.29 -0.55 20.02
N LEU A 108 -7.71 -1.13 18.89
CA LEU A 108 -8.33 -2.46 18.84
C LEU A 108 -7.30 -3.60 18.86
N ALA A 109 -6.16 -3.38 18.21
CA ALA A 109 -5.03 -4.31 18.19
C ALA A 109 -3.80 -3.54 17.72
N SER A 110 -2.63 -3.77 18.32
CA SER A 110 -1.37 -3.13 17.92
C SER A 110 -0.17 -4.03 18.20
N ILE A 111 0.89 -3.85 17.41
CA ILE A 111 2.18 -4.49 17.64
C ILE A 111 2.96 -3.61 18.62
N THR A 112 3.38 -4.15 19.77
CA THR A 112 4.02 -3.36 20.84
C THR A 112 5.28 -2.60 20.38
N ALA A 113 6.01 -3.13 19.40
CA ALA A 113 7.22 -2.52 18.85
C ALA A 113 6.96 -1.34 17.90
N THR A 114 5.70 -1.05 17.56
CA THR A 114 5.35 0.03 16.61
C THR A 114 5.11 1.35 17.32
N GLU A 115 5.46 2.46 16.65
CA GLU A 115 4.93 3.79 16.97
C GLU A 115 3.84 4.17 15.96
N ALA A 116 2.82 4.92 16.42
CA ALA A 116 1.78 5.44 15.52
C ALA A 116 2.36 6.55 14.64
N LEU A 117 1.97 6.58 13.36
CA LEU A 117 2.35 7.65 12.45
C LEU A 117 1.73 8.97 12.90
N ASP A 118 2.57 9.96 13.18
CA ASP A 118 2.14 11.32 13.49
C ASP A 118 1.90 12.12 12.20
N PHE A 119 0.66 12.09 11.70
CA PHE A 119 0.26 12.84 10.51
C PHE A 119 0.36 14.37 10.68
N ALA A 120 0.31 14.89 11.90
CA ALA A 120 0.44 16.32 12.17
C ALA A 120 1.90 16.79 12.12
N ASN A 121 2.85 15.86 12.27
CA ASN A 121 4.27 16.16 12.34
C ASN A 121 5.10 15.39 11.30
N GLN A 122 4.66 15.45 10.04
CA GLN A 122 5.35 14.78 8.93
C GLN A 122 6.80 15.24 8.77
N GLU A 123 7.08 16.52 9.08
CA GLU A 123 8.42 17.11 8.99
C GLU A 123 9.45 16.40 9.86
N ARG A 124 9.04 15.89 11.05
CA ARG A 124 9.92 15.10 11.92
C ARG A 124 10.48 13.89 11.18
N TYR A 125 9.64 13.20 10.40
CA TYR A 125 10.08 12.05 9.63
C TYR A 125 10.92 12.47 8.43
N MET A 126 10.52 13.53 7.72
CA MET A 126 11.25 14.01 6.54
C MET A 126 12.67 14.51 6.83
N ALA A 127 12.90 14.98 8.07
CA ALA A 127 14.20 15.41 8.58
C ALA A 127 15.16 14.25 8.95
N LEU A 128 14.69 13.01 8.96
CA LEU A 128 15.53 11.84 9.27
C LEU A 128 16.53 11.53 8.13
N PRO A 129 17.63 10.82 8.43
CA PRO A 129 18.58 10.35 7.41
C PRO A 129 17.88 9.57 6.30
N LYS A 130 18.25 9.81 5.04
CA LYS A 130 17.63 9.17 3.87
C LYS A 130 17.94 7.66 3.78
N ASP A 131 18.91 7.18 4.52
CA ASP A 131 19.24 5.77 4.71
C ASP A 131 18.65 5.16 5.99
N ARG A 132 17.82 5.90 6.75
CA ARG A 132 17.06 5.34 7.87
C ARG A 132 16.16 4.22 7.36
N ARG A 133 16.22 3.06 8.03
CA ARG A 133 15.31 1.94 7.73
C ARG A 133 13.92 2.22 8.30
N PHE A 134 12.90 2.15 7.46
CA PHE A 134 11.49 2.24 7.84
C PHE A 134 10.76 0.96 7.45
N VAL A 135 9.90 0.49 8.35
CA VAL A 135 8.89 -0.52 8.07
C VAL A 135 7.54 0.09 8.42
N PHE A 136 6.66 0.20 7.45
CA PHE A 136 5.29 0.67 7.67
C PHE A 136 4.35 -0.52 7.78
N VAL A 137 3.39 -0.46 8.70
CA VAL A 137 2.34 -1.47 8.85
C VAL A 137 0.97 -0.80 8.83
N CYS A 138 0.04 -1.40 8.08
CA CYS A 138 -1.38 -1.13 8.23
C CYS A 138 -2.13 -2.44 8.51
N ARG A 139 -3.44 -2.50 8.26
CA ARG A 139 -4.23 -3.71 8.48
C ARG A 139 -3.82 -4.87 7.56
N ASP A 140 -3.70 -4.59 6.26
CA ASP A 140 -3.61 -5.56 5.16
C ASP A 140 -2.45 -5.28 4.18
N GLY A 141 -1.63 -4.25 4.44
CA GLY A 141 -0.47 -3.90 3.63
C GLY A 141 -0.70 -2.83 2.56
N ALA A 142 -1.96 -2.50 2.22
CA ALA A 142 -2.26 -1.55 1.14
C ALA A 142 -1.87 -0.10 1.50
N ARG A 143 -2.40 0.43 2.62
CA ARG A 143 -2.08 1.80 3.08
C ARG A 143 -0.60 1.99 3.39
N SER A 144 0.08 0.97 3.92
CA SER A 144 1.51 1.05 4.23
C SER A 144 2.38 1.09 2.97
N LEU A 145 1.95 0.51 1.85
CA LEU A 145 2.64 0.66 0.56
C LEU A 145 2.56 2.10 0.02
N ASP A 146 1.41 2.76 0.19
CA ASP A 146 1.26 4.17 -0.22
C ASP A 146 2.17 5.08 0.60
N VAL A 147 2.23 4.87 1.93
CA VAL A 147 3.14 5.61 2.81
C VAL A 147 4.61 5.30 2.47
N ALA A 148 4.96 4.03 2.24
CA ALA A 148 6.31 3.65 1.82
C ALA A 148 6.73 4.37 0.54
N SER A 149 5.82 4.43 -0.45
CA SER A 149 6.05 5.08 -1.72
C SER A 149 6.18 6.60 -1.59
N TYR A 150 5.43 7.21 -0.68
CA TYR A 150 5.60 8.63 -0.33
C TYR A 150 7.01 8.90 0.21
N PHE A 151 7.52 8.09 1.14
CA PHE A 151 8.87 8.24 1.67
C PHE A 151 9.95 8.05 0.59
N ILE A 152 9.80 7.04 -0.28
CA ILE A 152 10.75 6.84 -1.40
C ILE A 152 10.75 8.04 -2.34
N GLY A 153 9.57 8.62 -2.63
CA GLY A 153 9.45 9.86 -3.40
C GLY A 153 10.19 11.06 -2.78
N HIS A 154 10.43 11.03 -1.46
CA HIS A 154 11.21 12.03 -0.71
C HIS A 154 12.67 11.62 -0.49
N GLY A 155 13.16 10.64 -1.26
CA GLY A 155 14.55 10.22 -1.31
C GLY A 155 14.98 9.21 -0.26
N PHE A 156 14.06 8.64 0.53
CA PHE A 156 14.40 7.57 1.47
C PHE A 156 14.71 6.26 0.71
N THR A 157 15.75 5.55 1.13
CA THR A 157 16.34 4.43 0.38
C THR A 157 16.11 3.06 1.00
N ARG A 158 15.72 3.00 2.28
CA ARG A 158 15.50 1.76 3.04
C ARG A 158 14.10 1.70 3.61
N VAL A 159 13.11 1.72 2.73
CA VAL A 159 11.70 1.77 3.11
C VAL A 159 11.00 0.48 2.70
N SER A 160 10.23 -0.08 3.62
CA SER A 160 9.46 -1.30 3.37
C SER A 160 8.04 -1.19 3.93
N SER A 161 7.12 -1.92 3.32
CA SER A 161 5.78 -2.18 3.84
C SER A 161 5.72 -3.60 4.39
N LEU A 162 5.13 -3.80 5.57
CA LEU A 162 4.91 -5.13 6.11
C LEU A 162 3.93 -5.88 5.22
N ARG A 163 4.36 -7.02 4.66
CA ARG A 163 3.54 -7.88 3.81
C ARG A 163 2.29 -8.33 4.58
N ASP A 164 1.13 -8.18 3.94
CA ASP A 164 -0.19 -8.47 4.51
C ASP A 164 -0.52 -7.69 5.80
N GLY A 165 0.27 -6.66 6.14
CA GLY A 165 0.07 -5.81 7.30
C GLY A 165 -0.02 -6.57 8.62
N LEU A 166 -0.87 -6.08 9.53
CA LEU A 166 -1.15 -6.72 10.81
C LEU A 166 -1.73 -8.14 10.65
N ASN A 167 -2.42 -8.42 9.54
CA ASN A 167 -2.89 -9.78 9.26
C ASN A 167 -1.73 -10.75 9.01
N GLY A 168 -0.70 -10.32 8.26
CA GLY A 168 0.54 -11.06 8.08
C GLY A 168 1.27 -11.28 9.40
N TRP A 169 1.39 -10.22 10.21
CA TRP A 169 1.97 -10.33 11.56
C TRP A 169 1.22 -11.33 12.45
N ARG A 170 -0.11 -11.32 12.42
CA ARG A 170 -0.94 -12.26 13.19
C ARG A 170 -0.74 -13.70 12.73
N ALA A 171 -0.59 -13.92 11.42
CA ALA A 171 -0.42 -15.24 10.85
C ALA A 171 0.97 -15.84 11.12
N GLU A 172 2.02 -15.03 11.07
CA GLU A 172 3.41 -15.50 11.12
C GLU A 172 4.07 -15.36 12.50
N VAL A 173 3.70 -14.35 13.29
CA VAL A 173 4.45 -13.94 14.48
C VAL A 173 3.61 -14.02 15.76
N ASP A 174 2.43 -13.40 15.78
CA ASP A 174 1.60 -13.32 16.99
C ASP A 174 0.11 -13.59 16.70
N ALA A 175 -0.26 -14.87 16.75
CA ALA A 175 -1.63 -15.32 16.59
C ALA A 175 -2.57 -14.89 17.72
N SER A 176 -2.05 -14.35 18.83
CA SER A 176 -2.85 -13.87 19.96
C SER A 176 -3.43 -12.46 19.72
N LEU A 177 -2.90 -11.72 18.73
CA LEU A 177 -3.41 -10.39 18.39
C LEU A 177 -4.89 -10.45 17.98
N PRO A 178 -5.76 -9.62 18.58
CA PRO A 178 -7.17 -9.58 18.22
C PRO A 178 -7.37 -9.33 16.73
N ASN A 179 -8.28 -10.08 16.12
CA ASN A 179 -8.83 -9.72 14.82
C ASN A 179 -9.98 -8.74 15.02
N TYR A 180 -10.10 -7.75 14.14
CA TYR A 180 -11.17 -6.76 14.19
C TYR A 180 -11.76 -6.54 12.80
N THR A 181 -13.05 -6.29 12.78
CA THR A 181 -13.76 -5.77 11.60
C THR A 181 -14.15 -4.34 11.95
N LEU A 182 -13.80 -3.39 11.11
CA LEU A 182 -14.41 -2.07 11.20
C LEU A 182 -15.88 -2.27 10.81
N ALA A 183 -16.81 -1.90 11.67
CA ALA A 183 -18.18 -1.70 11.20
C ALA A 183 -18.11 -0.73 10.01
N ASP A 184 -18.98 -0.90 9.01
CA ASP A 184 -19.09 0.02 7.88
C ASP A 184 -19.54 1.41 8.41
N ASP A 185 -18.62 2.14 9.04
CA ASP A 185 -18.85 3.47 9.58
C ASP A 185 -18.64 4.48 8.46
N GLU A 186 -19.77 4.95 7.93
CA GLU A 186 -19.98 6.35 7.58
C GLU A 186 -18.91 7.03 6.70
N LEU A 187 -18.53 6.42 5.57
CA LEU A 187 -17.91 7.14 4.43
C LEU A 187 -18.95 7.95 3.63
N SER A 188 -19.80 8.67 4.35
CA SER A 188 -20.79 9.62 3.85
C SER A 188 -20.79 10.84 4.77
N SER A 189 -19.76 11.67 4.65
CA SER A 189 -19.80 13.08 5.07
C SER A 189 -18.89 13.89 4.18
#